data_AF-A0A6L7TNU8-F1
#
_entry.id   AF-A0A6L7TNU8-F1
#
_cell.length_a   1.000
_cell.length_b   1.000
_cell.length_c   1.000
_cell.angle_alpha   90.00
_cell.angle_beta   90.00
_cell.angle_gamma   90.00
#
_symmetry.space_group_name_H-M   'P 1'
#
loop_
_entity.id
_entity.type
_entity.pdbx_description
1 polymer ?
#
loop_
_entity_poly.entity_id
_entity_poly.type
_entity_poly.pdbx_seq_one_letter_code
_entity_poly.pdbx_strand_id
1 'polypeptide(L)'
;MGLVQNHIEGAGISTVSMSVQPHITATVGAPRAVTLRYPAGNQVGEAGKPIQQKAILRWVLQSAADMQSPGSILELPYRWRRFPVEEQPVYAGESRGARHPQTDEIAVALDNVVRLVQEYKSYLEERVANENANPSGIEHVPPALRDAVARADRLLQIVDSDAMDQLREIVNRITVLELMVSGKFV
;
A
#
# COMPACT_ATOMS: atom_id res chain seq x y z
N MET A 1 12.77 0.77 17.09
CA MET A 1 12.60 2.22 16.82
C MET A 1 12.86 3.05 18.07
N GLY A 2 12.00 3.02 19.10
CA GLY A 2 12.10 3.90 20.27
C GLY A 2 13.48 4.04 20.92
N LEU A 3 14.06 2.95 21.43
CA LEU A 3 15.35 3.00 22.17
C LEU A 3 16.50 3.61 21.33
N VAL A 4 16.72 3.08 20.13
CA VAL A 4 17.81 3.52 19.24
C VAL A 4 17.61 4.98 18.84
N GLN A 5 16.38 5.34 18.49
CA GLN A 5 16.05 6.68 18.02
C GLN A 5 16.26 7.73 19.11
N ASN A 6 15.83 7.45 20.34
CA ASN A 6 16.08 8.33 21.49
C ASN A 6 17.58 8.50 21.78
N HIS A 7 18.39 7.44 21.66
CA HIS A 7 19.83 7.54 21.86
C HIS A 7 20.50 8.45 20.83
N ILE A 8 20.10 8.33 19.55
CA ILE A 8 20.62 9.17 18.46
C ILE A 8 20.20 10.64 18.66
N GLU A 9 18.96 10.89 19.05
CA GLU A 9 18.50 12.26 19.35
C GLU A 9 19.18 12.86 20.58
N GLY A 10 19.46 12.05 21.60
CA GLY A 10 20.25 12.46 22.77
C GLY A 10 21.67 12.89 22.42
N ALA A 11 22.21 12.41 21.29
CA ALA A 11 23.50 12.86 20.73
C ALA A 11 23.39 14.11 19.84
N GLY A 12 22.21 14.73 19.76
CA GLY A 12 21.95 15.94 18.96
C GLY A 12 21.65 15.69 17.49
N ILE A 13 21.41 14.43 17.09
CA ILE A 13 21.09 14.08 15.70
C ILE A 13 19.58 13.89 15.58
N SER A 14 18.94 14.76 14.80
CA SER A 14 17.51 14.70 14.53
C SER A 14 17.12 13.41 13.79
N THR A 15 16.01 12.77 14.17
CA THR A 15 15.57 11.52 13.55
C THR A 15 14.06 11.52 13.25
N VAL A 16 13.64 10.65 12.33
CA VAL A 16 12.23 10.34 12.07
C VAL A 16 12.12 8.89 11.62
N SER A 17 11.08 8.20 12.06
CA SER A 17 10.79 6.83 11.63
C SER A 17 9.53 6.76 10.76
N MET A 18 9.49 5.85 9.79
CA MET A 18 8.28 5.54 9.03
C MET A 18 7.61 4.31 9.65
N SER A 19 6.47 4.51 10.29
CA SER A 19 5.76 3.49 11.05
C SER A 19 4.65 2.82 10.25
N VAL A 20 4.66 1.48 10.25
CA VAL A 20 3.56 0.62 9.75
C VAL A 20 2.49 0.36 10.82
N GLN A 21 2.84 0.55 12.10
CA GLN A 21 1.97 0.31 13.25
C GLN A 21 2.14 1.48 14.23
N PRO A 22 1.42 2.59 14.02
CA PRO A 22 1.61 3.82 14.79
C PRO A 22 1.31 3.62 16.28
N HIS A 23 0.32 2.78 16.63
CA HIS A 23 0.00 2.45 18.02
C HIS A 23 1.16 1.77 18.75
N ILE A 24 1.83 0.78 18.15
CA ILE A 24 3.04 0.17 18.72
C ILE A 24 4.17 1.19 18.81
N THR A 25 4.32 2.03 17.79
CA THR A 25 5.38 3.05 17.73
C THR A 25 5.24 4.09 18.84
N ALA A 26 4.00 4.47 19.16
CA ALA A 26 3.69 5.32 20.31
C ALA A 26 4.06 4.63 21.62
N THR A 27 3.65 3.37 21.81
CA THR A 27 3.92 2.59 23.03
C THR A 27 5.41 2.44 23.31
N VAL A 28 6.25 2.27 22.28
CA VAL A 28 7.71 2.16 22.44
C VAL A 28 8.42 3.51 22.60
N GLY A 29 7.69 4.62 22.62
CA GLY A 29 8.23 5.96 22.90
C GLY A 29 9.18 6.49 21.82
N ALA A 30 8.85 6.29 20.54
CA ALA A 30 9.65 6.90 19.47
C ALA A 30 9.52 8.44 19.51
N PRO A 31 10.63 9.20 19.43
CA PRO A 31 10.58 10.66 19.55
C PRO A 31 9.82 11.31 18.39
N ARG A 32 9.96 10.80 17.16
CA ARG A 32 9.23 11.26 15.98
C ARG A 32 8.93 10.11 15.03
N ALA A 33 7.70 10.04 14.54
CA ALA A 33 7.32 9.09 13.51
C ALA A 33 6.33 9.69 12.51
N VAL A 34 6.37 9.20 11.29
CA VAL A 34 5.33 9.41 10.28
C VAL A 34 4.71 8.07 9.93
N THR A 35 3.44 8.07 9.55
CA THR A 35 2.74 6.86 9.14
C THR A 35 1.98 7.08 7.84
N LEU A 36 1.92 6.03 7.04
CA LEU A 36 1.18 5.94 5.80
C LEU A 36 0.31 4.70 5.87
N ARG A 37 -0.91 4.78 5.33
CA ARG A 37 -1.80 3.61 5.18
C ARG A 37 -1.42 2.81 3.94
N TYR A 38 -0.17 2.38 3.90
CA TYR A 38 0.44 1.61 2.83
C TYR A 38 0.74 0.20 3.37
N PRO A 39 0.75 -0.85 2.53
CA PRO A 39 1.12 -2.19 2.96
C PRO A 39 2.53 -2.21 3.57
N ALA A 40 2.76 -3.11 4.54
CA ALA A 40 4.07 -3.27 5.14
C ALA A 40 5.13 -3.57 4.06
N GLY A 41 6.30 -2.94 4.17
CA GLY A 41 7.37 -3.04 3.17
C GLY A 41 7.28 -2.02 2.02
N ASN A 42 6.16 -1.28 1.91
CA ASN A 42 5.96 -0.27 0.88
C ASN A 42 5.86 1.16 1.47
N GLN A 43 6.48 1.42 2.62
CA GLN A 43 6.36 2.70 3.32
C GLN A 43 6.78 3.90 2.46
N VAL A 44 7.68 3.69 1.50
CA VAL A 44 8.17 4.75 0.61
C VAL A 44 7.38 4.87 -0.70
N GLY A 45 6.40 4.01 -0.98
CA GLY A 45 5.66 4.03 -2.25
C GLY A 45 5.71 2.72 -3.02
N GLU A 46 5.04 2.69 -4.16
CA GLU A 46 5.02 1.57 -5.10
C GLU A 46 6.38 1.41 -5.78
N ALA A 47 6.70 0.17 -6.17
CA ALA A 47 7.94 -0.13 -6.87
C ALA A 47 7.99 0.58 -8.24
N GLY A 48 9.14 1.17 -8.56
CA GLY A 48 9.35 1.87 -9.82
C GLY A 48 8.63 3.21 -9.94
N LYS A 49 8.05 3.78 -8.89
CA LYS A 49 7.38 5.09 -8.92
C LYS A 49 8.25 6.19 -8.28
N PRO A 50 9.34 6.66 -8.93
CA PRO A 50 10.32 7.54 -8.30
C PRO A 50 9.77 8.93 -7.93
N ILE A 51 8.75 9.44 -8.61
CA ILE A 51 8.15 10.75 -8.28
C ILE A 51 7.36 10.62 -6.97
N GLN A 52 6.51 9.60 -6.86
CA GLN A 52 5.79 9.24 -5.63
C GLN A 52 6.76 9.02 -4.48
N GLN A 53 7.79 8.20 -4.68
CA GLN A 53 8.77 7.88 -3.64
C GLN A 53 9.52 9.11 -3.14
N LYS A 54 9.98 9.98 -4.06
CA LYS A 54 10.64 11.24 -3.70
C LYS A 54 9.69 12.18 -2.97
N ALA A 55 8.43 12.27 -3.39
CA ALA A 55 7.45 13.11 -2.72
C ALA A 55 7.20 12.64 -1.28
N ILE A 56 7.01 11.33 -1.07
CA ILE A 56 6.85 10.74 0.26
C ILE A 56 8.08 11.04 1.13
N LEU A 57 9.30 10.77 0.63
CA LEU A 57 10.52 11.03 1.38
C LEU A 57 10.71 12.51 1.72
N ARG A 58 10.40 13.44 0.80
CA ARG A 58 10.43 14.87 1.10
C ARG A 58 9.46 15.24 2.22
N TRP A 59 8.24 14.70 2.19
CA TRP A 59 7.27 14.92 3.27
C TRP A 59 7.76 14.37 4.60
N VAL A 60 8.36 13.17 4.63
CA VAL A 60 8.93 12.58 5.83
C VAL A 60 10.03 13.47 6.41
N LEU A 61 10.97 13.91 5.57
CA LEU A 61 12.09 14.76 6.00
C LEU A 61 11.63 16.15 6.44
N GLN A 62 10.65 16.74 5.74
CA GLN A 62 10.05 18.00 6.14
C GLN A 62 9.33 17.87 7.49
N SER A 63 8.57 16.77 7.67
CA SER A 63 7.90 16.48 8.95
C SER A 63 8.90 16.37 10.10
N ALA A 64 10.10 15.81 9.87
CA ALA A 64 11.14 15.74 10.89
C ALA A 64 11.62 17.12 11.36
N ALA A 65 11.62 18.11 10.46
CA ALA A 65 11.97 19.50 10.76
C ALA A 65 10.81 20.25 11.44
N ASP A 66 9.57 19.96 11.03
CA ASP A 66 8.37 20.67 11.50
C ASP A 66 7.89 20.15 12.87
N MET A 67 8.11 18.87 13.19
CA MET A 67 7.73 18.27 14.48
C MET A 67 8.54 18.86 15.64
N GLN A 68 7.95 19.78 16.39
CA GLN A 68 8.59 20.45 17.54
C GLN A 68 8.43 19.69 18.87
N SER A 69 7.52 18.72 18.95
CA SER A 69 7.23 17.97 20.18
C SER A 69 7.70 16.51 20.06
N PRO A 70 8.49 16.00 21.02
CA PRO A 70 8.78 14.57 21.10
C PRO A 70 7.52 13.73 21.29
N GLY A 71 7.56 12.46 20.85
CA GLY A 71 6.41 11.55 20.87
C GLY A 71 5.40 11.80 19.74
N SER A 72 5.70 12.68 18.79
CA SER A 72 4.76 13.03 17.72
C SER A 72 4.68 11.94 16.64
N ILE A 73 3.46 11.58 16.26
CA ILE A 73 3.17 10.71 15.12
C ILE A 73 2.27 11.44 14.14
N LEU A 74 2.73 11.65 12.91
CA LEU A 74 1.96 12.31 11.84
C LEU A 74 1.49 11.29 10.80
N GLU A 75 0.19 11.28 10.49
CA GLU A 75 -0.34 10.53 9.35
C GLU A 75 -0.23 11.40 8.08
N LEU A 76 0.47 10.89 7.06
CA LEU A 76 0.53 11.57 5.76
C LEU A 76 -0.79 11.34 4.98
N PRO A 77 -1.21 12.30 4.14
CA PRO A 77 -2.52 12.25 3.46
C PRO A 77 -2.58 11.26 2.29
N TYR A 78 -1.50 10.54 2.00
CA TYR A 78 -1.45 9.61 0.88
C TYR A 78 -2.14 8.28 1.19
N ARG A 79 -2.72 7.68 0.16
CA ARG A 79 -3.35 6.35 0.20
C ARG A 79 -2.72 5.44 -0.85
N TRP A 80 -2.67 4.14 -0.56
CA TRP A 80 -2.07 3.16 -1.46
C TRP A 80 -2.74 3.21 -2.83
N ARG A 81 -1.94 3.24 -3.91
CA ARG A 81 -2.41 3.36 -5.31
C ARG A 81 -3.31 4.56 -5.61
N ARG A 82 -3.38 5.53 -4.70
CA ARG A 82 -4.15 6.79 -4.86
C ARG A 82 -3.23 7.97 -4.61
N PHE A 83 -2.11 7.96 -5.32
CA PHE A 83 -1.17 9.07 -5.28
C PHE A 83 -1.62 10.14 -6.29
N PRO A 84 -1.47 11.45 -6.00
CA PRO A 84 -1.98 12.51 -6.87
C PRO A 84 -1.36 12.57 -8.26
N VAL A 85 -0.20 11.92 -8.45
CA VAL A 85 0.52 11.87 -9.71
C VAL A 85 0.49 10.44 -10.23
N GLU A 86 -0.08 10.26 -11.43
CA GLU A 86 0.12 9.05 -12.20
C GLU A 86 1.48 9.11 -12.89
N GLU A 87 2.31 8.10 -12.66
CA GLU A 87 3.58 7.94 -13.35
C GLU A 87 3.72 6.48 -13.82
N GLN A 88 4.46 6.24 -14.90
CA GLN A 88 4.76 4.87 -15.32
C GLN A 88 5.89 4.28 -14.44
N PRO A 89 5.89 2.97 -14.16
CA PRO A 89 6.99 2.35 -13.43
C PRO A 89 8.32 2.52 -14.20
N VAL A 90 9.27 3.23 -13.61
CA VAL A 90 10.65 3.35 -14.08
C VAL A 90 11.47 2.26 -13.42
N TYR A 91 11.80 1.23 -14.19
CA TYR A 91 12.66 0.15 -13.75
C TYR A 91 14.04 0.25 -14.41
N ALA A 92 15.09 0.47 -13.62
CA ALA A 92 16.44 0.75 -14.12
C ALA A 92 17.37 -0.49 -14.14
N GLY A 93 16.85 -1.71 -13.95
CA GLY A 93 17.66 -2.92 -13.88
C GLY A 93 16.90 -4.17 -14.33
N GLU A 94 17.41 -5.34 -13.96
CA GLU A 94 16.69 -6.62 -14.02
C GLU A 94 16.73 -7.24 -12.62
N SER A 95 15.58 -7.56 -12.05
CA SER A 95 15.54 -8.13 -10.70
C SER A 95 15.84 -9.59 -10.91
N ARG A 96 17.08 -9.97 -10.56
CA ARG A 96 17.61 -11.32 -10.64
C ARG A 96 17.30 -12.14 -9.38
N GLY A 97 16.26 -11.74 -8.63
CA GLY A 97 15.72 -12.58 -7.57
C GLY A 97 15.18 -13.89 -8.13
N ALA A 98 14.95 -14.86 -7.26
CA ALA A 98 14.28 -16.09 -7.66
C ALA A 98 12.88 -15.75 -8.18
N ARG A 99 12.72 -15.74 -9.51
CA ARG A 99 11.43 -15.58 -10.16
C ARG A 99 11.00 -16.93 -10.67
N HIS A 100 9.74 -17.25 -10.44
CA HIS A 100 9.12 -18.42 -11.03
C HIS A 100 8.18 -17.95 -12.14
N PRO A 101 8.28 -18.46 -13.38
CA PRO A 101 7.45 -17.99 -14.50
C PRO A 101 5.96 -17.97 -14.15
N GLN A 102 5.47 -19.00 -13.45
CA GLN A 102 4.07 -19.07 -13.04
C GLN A 102 3.69 -18.01 -11.99
N THR A 103 4.60 -17.57 -11.12
CA THR A 103 4.26 -16.52 -10.14
C THR A 103 4.11 -15.16 -10.82
N ASP A 104 4.91 -14.91 -11.85
CA ASP A 104 4.80 -13.68 -12.66
C ASP A 104 3.48 -13.67 -13.44
N GLU A 105 3.10 -14.79 -14.08
CA GLU A 105 1.82 -14.93 -14.77
C GLU A 105 0.62 -14.80 -13.82
N ILE A 106 0.69 -15.36 -12.60
CA ILE A 106 -0.37 -15.21 -11.60
C ILE A 106 -0.52 -13.74 -11.19
N ALA A 107 0.59 -13.02 -10.96
CA ALA A 107 0.54 -11.61 -10.60
C ALA A 107 -0.12 -10.76 -11.70
N VAL A 108 0.25 -10.98 -12.96
CA VAL A 108 -0.37 -10.31 -14.12
C VAL A 108 -1.86 -10.65 -14.23
N ALA A 109 -2.24 -11.91 -14.00
CA ALA A 109 -3.63 -12.33 -14.01
C ALA A 109 -4.45 -11.64 -12.89
N LEU A 110 -3.90 -11.54 -11.68
CA LEU A 110 -4.55 -10.85 -10.56
C LEU A 110 -4.73 -9.36 -10.86
N ASP A 111 -3.70 -8.67 -11.38
CA ASP A 111 -3.81 -7.27 -11.79
C ASP A 111 -4.89 -7.07 -12.87
N ASN A 112 -5.00 -8.00 -13.83
CA ASN A 112 -6.06 -7.96 -14.84
C ASN A 112 -7.46 -8.18 -14.22
N VAL A 113 -7.59 -9.09 -13.27
CA VAL A 113 -8.86 -9.31 -12.54
C VAL A 113 -9.24 -8.05 -11.76
N VAL A 114 -8.30 -7.41 -11.06
CA VAL A 114 -8.54 -6.14 -10.34
C VAL A 114 -9.09 -5.08 -11.30
N ARG A 115 -8.47 -4.91 -12.46
CA ARG A 115 -8.94 -3.96 -13.49
C ARG A 115 -10.37 -4.29 -13.95
N LEU A 116 -10.64 -5.55 -14.30
CA LEU A 116 -11.96 -5.98 -14.78
C LEU A 116 -13.06 -5.80 -13.72
N VAL A 117 -12.75 -6.09 -12.45
CA VAL A 117 -13.71 -5.88 -11.35
C VAL A 117 -13.94 -4.39 -11.11
N GLN A 118 -12.93 -3.53 -11.24
CA GLN A 118 -13.09 -2.08 -11.17
C GLN A 118 -14.00 -1.55 -12.29
N GLU A 119 -13.78 -1.99 -13.54
CA GLU A 119 -14.62 -1.61 -14.68
C GLU A 119 -16.08 -2.03 -14.47
N TYR A 120 -16.30 -3.27 -14.00
CA TYR A 120 -17.65 -3.76 -13.72
C TYR A 120 -18.31 -3.02 -12.55
N LYS A 121 -17.54 -2.68 -11.52
CA LYS A 121 -18.03 -1.88 -10.39
C LYS A 121 -18.49 -0.50 -10.87
N SER A 122 -17.69 0.19 -11.68
CA SER A 122 -18.05 1.50 -12.25
C SER A 122 -19.34 1.43 -13.07
N TYR A 123 -19.51 0.38 -13.87
CA TYR A 123 -20.77 0.11 -14.58
C TYR A 123 -21.97 -0.05 -13.62
N LEU A 124 -21.80 -0.78 -12.50
CA LEU A 124 -22.86 -0.94 -11.51
C LEU A 124 -23.21 0.39 -10.81
N GLU A 125 -22.21 1.22 -10.50
CA GLU A 125 -22.41 2.55 -9.90
C GLU A 125 -23.19 3.48 -10.84
N GLU A 126 -22.85 3.49 -12.13
CA GLU A 126 -23.60 4.22 -13.15
C GLU A 126 -25.05 3.72 -13.24
N ARG A 127 -25.25 2.40 -13.18
CA ARG A 127 -26.58 1.80 -13.20
C ARG A 127 -27.41 2.18 -11.96
N VAL A 128 -26.79 2.25 -10.77
CA VAL A 128 -27.44 2.77 -9.55
C VAL A 128 -27.87 4.22 -9.77
N ALA A 129 -27.02 5.06 -10.35
CA ALA A 129 -27.35 6.46 -10.63
C ALA A 129 -28.55 6.58 -11.58
N ASN A 130 -28.56 5.79 -12.67
CA ASN A 130 -29.64 5.79 -13.66
C ASN A 130 -30.98 5.33 -13.06
N GLU A 131 -31.00 4.28 -12.24
CA GLU A 131 -32.23 3.80 -11.60
C GLU A 131 -32.76 4.77 -10.54
N ASN A 132 -31.89 5.47 -9.80
CA ASN A 132 -32.33 6.52 -8.87
C ASN A 132 -32.92 7.74 -9.59
N ALA A 133 -32.47 8.01 -10.83
CA ALA A 133 -33.00 9.09 -11.66
C ALA A 133 -34.30 8.72 -12.39
N ASN A 134 -34.68 7.43 -12.40
CA ASN A 134 -35.84 6.93 -13.12
C ASN A 134 -37.13 7.05 -12.27
N PRO A 135 -38.08 7.95 -12.62
CA PRO A 135 -39.31 8.16 -11.83
C PRO A 135 -40.27 6.97 -11.86
N SER A 136 -40.16 6.08 -12.85
CA SER A 136 -40.95 4.85 -13.00
C SER A 136 -40.13 3.60 -12.68
N GLY A 137 -38.99 3.76 -12.02
CA GLY A 137 -38.11 2.67 -11.60
C GLY A 137 -38.76 1.73 -10.58
N ILE A 138 -38.22 0.52 -10.49
CA ILE A 138 -38.66 -0.48 -9.51
C ILE A 138 -37.95 -0.22 -8.17
N GLU A 139 -38.71 0.03 -7.10
CA GLU A 139 -38.20 0.50 -5.80
C GLU A 139 -37.07 -0.36 -5.20
N HIS A 140 -37.11 -1.68 -5.38
CA HIS A 140 -36.12 -2.61 -4.80
C HIS A 140 -34.87 -2.82 -5.65
N VAL A 141 -34.83 -2.29 -6.88
CA VAL A 141 -33.67 -2.44 -7.78
C VAL A 141 -32.46 -1.61 -7.33
N PRO A 142 -32.57 -0.31 -6.97
CA PRO A 142 -31.42 0.46 -6.50
C PRO A 142 -30.73 -0.12 -5.25
N PRO A 143 -31.46 -0.58 -4.20
CA PRO A 143 -30.85 -1.28 -3.07
C PRO A 143 -30.08 -2.55 -3.49
N ALA A 144 -30.68 -3.39 -4.35
CA ALA A 144 -30.03 -4.60 -4.83
C ALA A 144 -28.76 -4.32 -5.65
N LEU A 145 -28.75 -3.25 -6.45
CA LEU A 145 -27.58 -2.81 -7.19
C LEU A 145 -26.48 -2.26 -6.26
N ARG A 146 -26.84 -1.52 -5.20
CA ARG A 146 -25.86 -1.08 -4.18
C ARG A 146 -25.23 -2.26 -3.45
N ASP A 147 -26.01 -3.30 -3.15
CA ASP A 147 -25.48 -4.54 -2.58
C ASP A 147 -24.50 -5.23 -3.54
N ALA A 148 -24.76 -5.18 -4.85
CA ALA A 148 -23.84 -5.70 -5.86
C ALA A 148 -22.55 -4.88 -5.94
N VAL A 149 -22.62 -3.55 -5.89
CA VAL A 149 -21.42 -2.67 -5.80
C VAL A 149 -20.60 -3.01 -4.55
N ALA A 150 -21.24 -3.16 -3.39
CA ALA A 150 -20.56 -3.52 -2.15
C ALA A 150 -19.91 -4.92 -2.21
N ARG A 151 -20.49 -5.86 -2.98
CA ARG A 151 -19.86 -7.17 -3.26
C ARG A 151 -18.65 -7.03 -4.17
N ALA A 152 -18.72 -6.19 -5.21
CA ALA A 152 -17.58 -5.90 -6.08
C ALA A 152 -16.42 -5.26 -5.31
N ASP A 153 -16.71 -4.34 -4.39
CA ASP A 153 -15.70 -3.76 -3.49
C ASP A 153 -15.02 -4.80 -2.60
N ARG A 154 -15.79 -5.73 -2.01
CA ARG A 154 -15.21 -6.84 -1.24
C ARG A 154 -14.34 -7.74 -2.11
N LEU A 155 -14.76 -8.02 -3.34
CA LEU A 155 -13.97 -8.81 -4.28
C LEU A 155 -12.65 -8.09 -4.62
N LEU A 156 -12.69 -6.78 -4.85
CA LEU A 156 -11.48 -5.98 -5.06
C LEU A 156 -10.53 -6.07 -3.88
N GLN A 157 -11.03 -5.96 -2.66
CA GLN A 157 -10.20 -6.08 -1.47
C GLN A 157 -9.49 -7.46 -1.39
N ILE A 158 -10.22 -8.54 -1.68
CA ILE A 158 -9.66 -9.90 -1.67
C ILE A 158 -8.58 -10.04 -2.73
N VAL A 159 -8.85 -9.62 -3.96
CA VAL A 159 -7.92 -9.84 -5.08
C VAL A 159 -6.72 -8.89 -4.99
N ASP A 160 -6.96 -7.61 -4.65
CA ASP A 160 -5.92 -6.57 -4.68
C ASP A 160 -5.05 -6.51 -3.41
N SER A 161 -5.54 -7.06 -2.31
CA SER A 161 -4.80 -7.11 -1.05
C SER A 161 -4.49 -8.56 -0.68
N ASP A 162 -5.48 -9.33 -0.21
CA ASP A 162 -5.24 -10.62 0.43
C ASP A 162 -4.54 -11.62 -0.51
N ALA A 163 -5.02 -11.77 -1.74
CA ALA A 163 -4.44 -12.70 -2.72
C ALA A 163 -3.04 -12.26 -3.16
N MET A 164 -2.85 -10.97 -3.42
CA MET A 164 -1.54 -10.41 -3.82
C MET A 164 -0.52 -10.50 -2.68
N ASP A 165 -0.92 -10.26 -1.44
CA ASP A 165 -0.06 -10.36 -0.27
C ASP A 165 0.34 -11.82 0.00
N GLN A 166 -0.58 -12.77 -0.13
CA GLN A 166 -0.28 -14.20 -0.02
C GLN A 166 0.70 -14.66 -1.11
N LEU A 167 0.49 -14.23 -2.36
CA LEU A 167 1.42 -14.55 -3.44
C LEU A 167 2.83 -14.01 -3.15
N ARG A 168 2.93 -12.76 -2.70
CA ARG A 168 4.21 -12.14 -2.30
C ARG A 168 4.87 -12.87 -1.16
N GLU A 169 4.12 -13.28 -0.14
CA GLU A 169 4.65 -14.02 1.01
C GLU A 169 5.26 -15.36 0.57
N ILE A 170 4.55 -16.12 -0.29
CA ILE A 170 5.04 -17.38 -0.85
C ILE A 170 6.33 -17.17 -1.64
N VAL A 171 6.35 -16.20 -2.56
CA VAL A 171 7.51 -15.89 -3.42
C VAL A 171 8.71 -15.48 -2.58
N ASN A 172 8.51 -14.58 -1.61
CA ASN A 172 9.57 -14.10 -0.73
C ASN A 172 10.13 -15.25 0.11
N ARG A 173 9.26 -16.11 0.66
CA ARG A 173 9.69 -17.23 1.49
C ARG A 173 10.52 -18.25 0.71
N ILE A 174 10.12 -18.59 -0.52
CA ILE A 174 10.90 -19.48 -1.40
C ILE A 174 12.23 -18.82 -1.75
N THR A 175 12.23 -17.55 -2.12
CA THR A 175 13.46 -16.81 -2.47
C THR A 175 14.45 -16.81 -1.31
N VAL A 176 13.98 -16.57 -0.07
CA VAL A 176 14.83 -16.62 1.13
C VAL A 176 15.40 -18.02 1.35
N LEU A 177 14.57 -19.08 1.19
CA LEU A 177 15.02 -20.47 1.31
C LEU A 177 16.11 -20.80 0.28
N GLU A 178 15.94 -20.38 -0.98
CA GLU A 178 16.93 -20.61 -2.04
C GLU A 178 18.24 -19.83 -1.80
N LEU A 179 18.16 -18.62 -1.27
CA LEU A 179 19.34 -17.85 -0.88
C LEU A 179 20.12 -18.50 0.28
N MET A 180 19.41 -19.11 1.25
CA MET A 180 20.04 -19.90 2.31
C MET A 180 20.69 -21.17 1.77
N VAL A 181 20.00 -21.93 0.90
CA VAL A 181 20.55 -23.14 0.27
C VAL A 181 21.79 -22.82 -0.58
N SER A 182 21.81 -21.68 -1.27
CA SER A 182 22.95 -21.24 -2.08
C SER A 182 24.09 -20.60 -1.26
N GLY A 183 23.97 -20.53 0.06
CA GLY A 183 24.98 -19.96 0.97
C GLY A 183 25.16 -18.43 0.83
N LYS A 184 24.22 -17.74 0.17
CA LYS A 184 24.25 -16.28 -0.05
C LYS A 184 23.53 -15.49 1.04
N PHE A 185 22.83 -16.19 1.94
CA PHE A 185 22.20 -15.67 3.14
C PHE A 185 22.63 -16.56 4.31
N VAL A 186 23.20 -15.94 5.35
CA VAL A 186 23.53 -16.57 6.64
C VAL A 186 22.50 -16.12 7.66
#